data_AF-A0A3M1C5I3-F1
#
_entry.id   AF-A0A3M1C5I3-F1
#
_cell.length_a   1.000
_cell.length_b   1.000
_cell.length_c   1.000
_cell.angle_alpha   90.00
_cell.angle_beta   90.00
_cell.angle_gamma   90.00
#
_symmetry.space_group_name_H-M   'P 1'
#
loop_
_entity.id
_entity.type
_entity.pdbx_description
1 polymer ?
#
loop_
_entity_poly.entity_id
_entity_poly.type
_entity_poly.pdbx_seq_one_letter_code
_entity_poly.pdbx_strand_id
1 'polypeptide(L)'
;MHPLLKGLFIYIISLYLGTLVIKTSWNGKIYALFAWNTQERTPSSYEPHTNLANLNGQTMVVYAQKRLTEKTIILEDKSSYRIQVGLFAIKDSNSNLPVPVCEKYKIIQLLFYGKGMSVNGQPSTLTVTGPCPPGPALLQNNWLVTFSIPKSAFKQIQRMENLPSEYITYLVDSQLEIKFSQLGSTLPKEWILMGIALKDELNLLPPIEVGPSSKDFLSRQEKLSFKIH
;
A
#
# COMPACT_ATOMS: atom_id res chain seq x y z
N MET A 1 -1.67 49.43 50.93
CA MET A 1 -1.19 48.91 49.64
C MET A 1 -2.38 48.41 48.83
N HIS A 2 -2.78 49.13 47.78
CA HIS A 2 -3.99 48.85 47.01
C HIS A 2 -3.97 47.42 46.42
N PRO A 3 -5.13 46.72 46.34
CA PRO A 3 -5.21 45.37 45.76
C PRO A 3 -4.68 45.32 44.32
N LEU A 4 -4.81 46.40 43.56
CA LEU A 4 -4.24 46.55 42.21
C LEU A 4 -2.71 46.51 42.21
N LEU A 5 -2.05 47.09 43.21
CA LEU A 5 -0.60 47.11 43.31
C LEU A 5 -0.04 45.70 43.59
N LYS A 6 -0.77 44.90 44.38
CA LYS A 6 -0.39 43.50 44.66
C LYS A 6 -0.52 42.61 43.42
N GLY A 7 -1.60 42.77 42.65
CA GLY A 7 -1.79 42.03 41.40
C GLY A 7 -0.72 42.35 40.36
N LEU A 8 -0.39 43.63 40.20
CA LEU A 8 0.66 44.08 39.26
C LEU A 8 2.04 43.54 39.66
N PHE A 9 2.34 43.50 40.96
CA PHE A 9 3.61 42.95 41.46
C PHE A 9 3.75 41.44 41.17
N ILE A 10 2.68 40.66 41.39
CA ILE A 10 2.67 39.21 41.11
C ILE A 10 2.85 38.95 39.61
N TYR A 11 2.22 39.75 38.75
CA TYR A 11 2.35 39.61 37.30
C TYR A 11 3.77 39.92 36.81
N ILE A 12 4.41 40.97 37.33
CA ILE A 12 5.80 41.30 36.96
C ILE A 12 6.76 40.17 37.40
N ILE A 13 6.56 39.63 38.60
CA ILE A 13 7.37 38.53 39.11
C ILE A 13 7.21 37.27 38.27
N SER A 14 5.98 36.90 37.89
CA SER A 14 5.75 35.70 37.06
C SER A 14 6.36 35.84 35.66
N LEU A 15 6.30 37.04 35.07
CA LEU A 15 6.90 37.33 33.77
C LEU A 15 8.44 37.29 33.83
N TYR A 16 9.02 37.81 34.91
CA TYR A 16 10.46 37.74 35.15
C TYR A 16 10.95 36.31 35.37
N LEU A 17 10.23 35.51 36.17
CA LEU A 17 10.53 34.09 36.37
C LEU A 17 10.39 33.28 35.08
N GLY A 18 9.33 33.51 34.30
CA GLY A 18 9.13 32.82 33.02
C GLY A 18 10.25 33.10 32.02
N THR A 19 10.71 34.34 31.93
CA THR A 19 11.85 34.71 31.06
C THR A 19 13.19 34.12 31.52
N LEU A 20 13.42 34.04 32.84
CA LEU A 20 14.58 33.34 33.40
C LEU A 20 14.57 31.84 33.09
N VAL A 21 13.41 31.18 33.22
CA VAL A 21 13.25 29.76 32.88
C VAL A 21 13.51 29.54 31.39
N ILE A 22 12.98 30.37 30.49
CA ILE A 22 13.28 30.26 29.05
C ILE A 22 14.78 30.42 28.78
N LYS A 23 15.47 31.35 29.44
CA LYS A 23 16.91 31.55 29.23
C LYS A 23 17.79 30.42 29.78
N THR A 24 17.39 29.80 30.88
CA THR A 24 18.22 28.81 31.60
C THR A 24 17.89 27.36 31.25
N SER A 25 16.64 27.06 30.89
CA SER A 25 16.16 25.73 30.51
C SER A 25 16.51 25.35 29.07
N TRP A 26 16.76 26.35 28.22
CA TRP A 26 17.00 26.11 26.81
C TRP A 26 18.47 25.82 26.51
N ASN A 27 18.88 24.59 26.80
CA ASN A 27 20.05 23.97 26.18
C ASN A 27 19.69 23.30 24.83
N GLY A 28 18.59 23.77 24.21
CA GLY A 28 18.10 23.28 22.94
C GLY A 28 18.95 23.85 21.81
N LYS A 29 19.79 23.02 21.19
CA LYS A 29 20.40 23.35 19.91
C LYS A 29 19.28 23.47 18.88
N ILE A 30 18.91 24.71 18.51
CA ILE A 30 18.09 24.93 17.32
C ILE A 30 18.97 24.61 16.12
N TYR A 31 18.71 23.48 15.46
CA TYR A 31 19.23 23.21 14.13
C TYR A 31 18.44 24.05 13.14
N ALA A 32 18.70 25.35 13.09
CA ALA A 32 18.26 26.18 11.99
C ALA A 32 19.18 25.86 10.82
N LEU A 33 18.75 24.92 9.98
CA LEU A 33 19.34 24.68 8.67
C LEU A 33 19.05 25.90 7.79
N PHE A 34 19.78 26.99 8.02
CA PHE A 34 19.89 28.08 7.08
C PHE A 34 20.71 27.55 5.89
N ALA A 35 20.01 27.02 4.89
CA ALA A 35 20.58 26.61 3.62
C ALA A 35 21.01 27.84 2.82
N TRP A 36 22.12 28.47 3.25
CA TRP A 36 22.80 29.57 2.55
C TRP A 36 23.95 29.03 1.70
N ASN A 37 23.74 27.85 1.11
CA ASN A 37 24.60 27.36 0.05
C ASN A 37 23.69 26.75 -1.02
N THR A 38 23.49 27.51 -2.10
CA THR A 38 22.73 27.18 -3.29
C THR A 38 23.45 26.08 -4.08
N GLN A 39 23.57 24.89 -3.49
CA GLN A 39 23.32 23.68 -4.26
C GLN A 39 21.82 23.50 -4.16
N GLU A 40 21.12 23.86 -5.23
CA GLU A 40 19.74 23.46 -5.45
C GLU A 40 19.63 21.99 -5.02
N ARG A 41 19.04 21.75 -3.85
CA ARG A 41 18.29 20.53 -3.66
C ARG A 41 17.17 20.67 -4.66
N THR A 42 17.40 20.15 -5.86
CA THR A 42 16.34 19.87 -6.79
C THR A 42 15.31 19.10 -5.98
N PRO A 43 14.11 19.67 -5.73
CA PRO A 43 13.02 18.81 -5.31
C PRO A 43 12.97 17.70 -6.34
N SER A 44 12.71 16.46 -5.94
CA SER A 44 12.39 15.41 -6.91
C SER A 44 11.04 15.78 -7.56
N SER A 45 11.02 16.84 -8.36
CA SER A 45 9.96 17.14 -9.28
C SER A 45 10.05 16.02 -10.31
N TYR A 46 9.16 15.08 -10.11
CA TYR A 46 8.96 13.92 -10.94
C TYR A 46 8.73 14.38 -12.37
N GLU A 47 9.77 14.35 -13.19
CA GLU A 47 9.61 14.43 -14.63
C GLU A 47 8.93 13.14 -15.09
N PRO A 48 7.79 13.21 -15.79
CA PRO A 48 7.08 12.04 -16.32
C PRO A 48 7.86 11.28 -17.41
N HIS A 49 9.14 11.61 -17.62
CA HIS A 49 10.06 11.03 -18.60
C HIS A 49 11.28 10.39 -17.94
N THR A 50 11.12 9.80 -16.75
CA THR A 50 12.22 9.16 -16.03
C THR A 50 12.81 8.02 -16.87
N ASN A 51 14.02 8.25 -17.39
CA ASN A 51 14.76 7.29 -18.19
C ASN A 51 15.06 6.05 -17.32
N LEU A 52 14.36 4.94 -17.61
CA LEU A 52 14.38 3.68 -16.83
C LEU A 52 15.75 2.99 -16.84
N ALA A 53 16.71 3.48 -17.63
CA ALA A 53 18.02 2.88 -17.83
C ALA A 53 18.90 2.81 -16.55
N ASN A 54 18.66 3.68 -15.56
CA ASN A 54 19.57 3.89 -14.42
C ASN A 54 19.01 3.52 -13.03
N LEU A 55 17.85 2.85 -12.95
CA LEU A 55 17.27 2.46 -11.66
C LEU A 55 17.91 1.15 -11.16
N ASN A 56 18.74 1.23 -10.11
CA ASN A 56 19.39 0.08 -9.48
C ASN A 56 18.86 -0.14 -8.05
N GLY A 57 18.80 -1.40 -7.59
CA GLY A 57 18.51 -1.76 -6.19
C GLY A 57 17.14 -1.30 -5.67
N GLN A 58 17.13 -0.61 -4.52
CA GLN A 58 15.91 -0.17 -3.82
C GLN A 58 15.02 0.75 -4.66
N THR A 59 15.59 1.56 -5.56
CA THR A 59 14.81 2.48 -6.40
C THR A 59 13.94 1.75 -7.42
N MET A 60 14.40 0.59 -7.90
CA MET A 60 13.61 -0.27 -8.80
C MET A 60 12.41 -0.87 -8.06
N VAL A 61 12.59 -1.27 -6.80
CA VAL A 61 11.50 -1.81 -5.96
C VAL A 61 10.44 -0.73 -5.71
N VAL A 62 10.86 0.49 -5.36
CA VAL A 62 9.93 1.62 -5.16
C VAL A 62 9.19 1.98 -6.44
N TYR A 63 9.87 1.99 -7.59
CA TYR A 63 9.23 2.24 -8.88
C TYR A 63 8.23 1.13 -9.25
N ALA A 64 8.61 -0.13 -9.08
CA ALA A 64 7.74 -1.28 -9.29
C ALA A 64 6.49 -1.18 -8.41
N GLN A 65 6.66 -0.89 -7.11
CA GLN A 65 5.56 -0.71 -6.17
C GLN A 65 4.61 0.41 -6.61
N LYS A 66 5.17 1.55 -7.01
CA LYS A 66 4.39 2.70 -7.49
C LYS A 66 3.61 2.35 -8.76
N ARG A 67 4.26 1.74 -9.76
CA ARG A 67 3.61 1.35 -11.01
C ARG A 67 2.51 0.32 -10.82
N LEU A 68 2.77 -0.71 -10.01
CA LEU A 68 1.78 -1.71 -9.63
C LEU A 68 0.54 -1.05 -9.03
N THR A 69 0.72 -0.12 -8.09
CA THR A 69 -0.40 0.57 -7.47
C THR A 69 -1.12 1.47 -8.48
N GLU A 70 -0.39 2.36 -9.16
CA GLU A 70 -0.92 3.35 -10.12
C GLU A 70 -1.79 2.69 -11.18
N LYS A 71 -1.31 1.58 -11.71
CA LYS A 71 -1.92 0.89 -12.83
C LYS A 71 -2.77 -0.30 -12.38
N THR A 72 -3.08 -0.46 -11.09
CA THR A 72 -4.11 -1.41 -10.67
C THR A 72 -5.46 -0.72 -10.65
N ILE A 73 -6.46 -1.39 -11.22
CA ILE A 73 -7.86 -0.97 -11.16
C ILE A 73 -8.75 -2.14 -10.76
N ILE A 74 -9.82 -1.83 -10.04
CA ILE A 74 -10.86 -2.78 -9.68
C ILE A 74 -12.13 -2.35 -10.40
N LEU A 75 -12.70 -3.27 -11.17
CA LEU A 75 -13.92 -3.11 -11.92
C LEU A 75 -14.97 -4.07 -11.35
N GLU A 76 -16.17 -3.57 -11.13
CA GLU A 76 -17.29 -4.39 -10.70
C GLU A 76 -18.14 -4.77 -11.91
N ASP A 77 -18.29 -6.07 -12.15
CA ASP A 77 -19.22 -6.60 -13.15
C ASP A 77 -20.45 -7.23 -12.46
N LYS A 78 -21.42 -7.71 -13.25
CA LYS A 78 -22.64 -8.35 -12.74
C LYS A 78 -22.34 -9.59 -11.89
N SER A 79 -21.38 -10.41 -12.29
CA SER A 79 -21.09 -11.72 -11.67
C SER A 79 -19.75 -11.79 -10.92
N SER A 80 -18.87 -10.81 -11.07
CA SER A 80 -17.51 -10.86 -10.54
C SER A 80 -16.94 -9.47 -10.24
N TYR A 81 -15.86 -9.43 -9.48
CA TYR A 81 -14.97 -8.27 -9.36
C TYR A 81 -13.72 -8.56 -10.19
N ARG A 82 -13.49 -7.76 -11.23
CA ARG A 82 -12.29 -7.85 -12.06
C ARG A 82 -11.21 -6.93 -11.52
N ILE A 83 -10.04 -7.48 -11.23
CA ILE A 83 -8.88 -6.72 -10.81
C ILE A 83 -7.87 -6.77 -11.95
N GLN A 84 -7.58 -5.62 -12.54
CA GLN A 84 -6.59 -5.51 -13.60
C GLN A 84 -5.33 -4.88 -13.03
N VAL A 85 -4.22 -5.61 -13.08
CA VAL A 85 -2.90 -5.13 -12.65
C VAL A 85 -2.16 -4.65 -13.88
N GLY A 86 -1.59 -3.46 -13.84
CA GLY A 86 -0.94 -2.87 -15.01
C GLY A 86 0.41 -3.49 -15.35
N LEU A 87 0.74 -3.46 -16.64
CA LEU A 87 2.03 -3.92 -17.14
C LEU A 87 3.18 -3.02 -16.64
N PHE A 88 4.25 -3.64 -16.18
CA PHE A 88 5.52 -2.96 -15.94
C PHE A 88 6.70 -3.92 -16.17
N ALA A 89 7.85 -3.34 -16.49
CA ALA A 89 9.10 -4.07 -16.72
C ALA A 89 10.13 -3.67 -15.67
N ILE A 90 11.00 -4.61 -15.32
CA ILE A 90 12.11 -4.43 -14.40
C ILE A 90 13.42 -4.65 -15.13
N LYS A 91 14.47 -3.99 -14.68
CA LYS A 91 15.80 -4.19 -15.26
C LYS A 91 16.31 -5.57 -14.85
N ASP A 92 16.86 -6.29 -15.82
CA ASP A 92 17.52 -7.54 -15.52
C ASP A 92 18.97 -7.29 -15.05
N SER A 93 19.46 -8.13 -14.14
CA SER A 93 20.84 -8.03 -13.65
C SER A 93 21.82 -8.53 -14.71
N ASN A 94 21.38 -9.47 -15.56
CA ASN A 94 22.21 -10.12 -16.57
C ASN A 94 22.13 -9.39 -17.92
N SER A 95 20.97 -8.84 -18.26
CA SER A 95 20.79 -7.98 -19.42
C SER A 95 20.43 -6.55 -18.98
N ASN A 96 21.14 -5.54 -19.50
CA ASN A 96 20.81 -4.13 -19.25
C ASN A 96 19.44 -3.70 -19.88
N LEU A 97 18.66 -4.67 -20.37
CA LEU A 97 17.37 -4.48 -21.02
C LEU A 97 16.22 -4.62 -20.00
N PRO A 98 15.12 -3.88 -20.19
CA PRO A 98 13.93 -4.07 -19.39
C PRO A 98 13.26 -5.41 -19.74
N VAL A 99 13.01 -6.22 -18.72
CA VAL A 99 12.35 -7.52 -18.80
C VAL A 99 10.97 -7.44 -18.14
N PRO A 100 9.90 -7.95 -18.78
CA PRO A 100 8.58 -8.03 -18.16
C PRO A 100 8.62 -8.78 -16.83
N VAL A 101 7.90 -8.27 -15.83
CA VAL A 101 7.96 -8.81 -14.47
C VAL A 101 7.52 -10.27 -14.37
N CYS A 102 6.52 -10.68 -15.16
CA CYS A 102 6.06 -12.08 -15.19
C CYS A 102 7.07 -13.07 -15.80
N GLU A 103 8.14 -12.57 -16.43
CA GLU A 103 9.24 -13.46 -16.82
C GLU A 103 10.04 -13.91 -15.59
N LYS A 104 10.19 -13.04 -14.57
CA LYS A 104 10.92 -13.33 -13.34
C LYS A 104 10.05 -13.86 -12.21
N TYR A 105 8.85 -13.30 -12.02
CA TYR A 105 7.92 -13.70 -10.97
C TYR A 105 6.77 -14.48 -11.60
N LYS A 106 6.42 -15.64 -11.05
CA LYS A 106 5.40 -16.53 -11.62
C LYS A 106 4.06 -16.42 -10.91
N ILE A 107 4.03 -15.83 -9.73
CA ILE A 107 2.85 -15.73 -8.88
C ILE A 107 2.62 -14.26 -8.51
N ILE A 108 1.38 -13.82 -8.60
CA ILE A 108 0.92 -12.54 -8.08
C ILE A 108 -0.05 -12.83 -6.94
N GLN A 109 0.15 -12.16 -5.82
CA GLN A 109 -0.71 -12.22 -4.66
C GLN A 109 -1.23 -10.82 -4.36
N LEU A 110 -2.55 -10.67 -4.29
CA LEU A 110 -3.22 -9.44 -3.90
C LEU A 110 -3.71 -9.60 -2.47
N LEU A 111 -3.40 -8.62 -1.62
CA LEU A 111 -3.83 -8.59 -0.22
C LEU A 111 -4.87 -7.49 -0.04
N PHE A 112 -6.03 -7.85 0.50
CA PHE A 112 -7.12 -6.96 0.82
C PHE A 112 -7.41 -6.95 2.32
N TYR A 113 -7.79 -5.79 2.86
CA TYR A 113 -8.37 -5.67 4.20
C TYR A 113 -9.86 -5.38 4.14
N GLY A 114 -10.61 -6.04 5.02
CA GLY A 114 -12.00 -5.77 5.29
C GLY A 114 -12.14 -4.50 6.11
N LYS A 115 -12.82 -3.50 5.58
CA LYS A 115 -13.02 -2.22 6.27
C LYS A 115 -14.01 -2.37 7.42
N GLY A 116 -13.63 -1.82 8.59
CA GLY A 116 -14.52 -1.70 9.75
C GLY A 116 -14.79 -3.03 10.47
N MET A 117 -13.99 -4.07 10.23
CA MET A 117 -14.13 -5.36 10.88
C MET A 117 -12.79 -5.89 11.38
N SER A 118 -12.76 -6.31 12.65
CA SER A 118 -11.61 -6.96 13.26
C SER A 118 -12.08 -8.13 14.11
N VAL A 119 -11.34 -9.24 14.06
CA VAL A 119 -11.54 -10.43 14.90
C VAL A 119 -10.30 -10.59 15.76
N ASN A 120 -10.45 -10.69 17.08
CA ASN A 120 -9.34 -10.81 18.03
C ASN A 120 -8.27 -9.70 17.87
N GLY A 121 -8.69 -8.48 17.52
CA GLY A 121 -7.79 -7.34 17.30
C GLY A 121 -7.04 -7.37 15.97
N GLN A 122 -7.27 -8.37 15.11
CA GLN A 122 -6.69 -8.46 13.77
C GLN A 122 -7.74 -8.10 12.70
N PRO A 123 -7.36 -7.34 11.66
CA PRO A 123 -8.28 -7.03 10.56
C PRO A 123 -8.59 -8.28 9.74
N SER A 124 -9.81 -8.38 9.22
CA SER A 124 -10.17 -9.42 8.27
C SER A 124 -9.40 -9.26 6.97
N THR A 125 -8.84 -10.35 6.46
CA THR A 125 -8.00 -10.32 5.25
C THR A 125 -8.57 -11.19 4.15
N LEU A 126 -8.38 -10.75 2.91
CA LEU A 126 -8.69 -11.50 1.70
C LEU A 126 -7.42 -11.51 0.86
N THR A 127 -6.92 -12.69 0.57
CA THR A 127 -5.76 -12.91 -0.27
C THR A 127 -6.21 -13.56 -1.57
N VAL A 128 -5.77 -13.01 -2.69
CA VAL A 128 -6.07 -13.53 -4.03
C VAL A 128 -4.75 -13.84 -4.70
N THR A 129 -4.47 -15.11 -4.91
CA THR A 129 -3.21 -15.60 -5.48
C THR A 129 -3.49 -16.23 -6.84
N GLY A 130 -2.72 -15.88 -7.86
CA GLY A 130 -2.84 -16.50 -9.17
C GLY A 130 -1.57 -16.34 -10.02
N PRO A 131 -1.58 -16.90 -11.24
CA PRO A 131 -0.40 -16.91 -12.10
C PRO A 131 -0.07 -15.52 -12.64
N CYS A 132 1.23 -15.28 -12.84
CA CYS A 132 1.82 -14.18 -13.60
C CYS A 132 2.26 -14.76 -14.95
N PRO A 133 1.41 -14.76 -15.99
CA PRO A 133 1.74 -15.41 -17.25
C PRO A 133 2.90 -14.69 -17.96
N PRO A 134 3.96 -15.41 -18.37
CA PRO A 134 5.01 -14.83 -19.20
C PRO A 134 4.49 -14.59 -20.62
N GLY A 135 4.78 -13.44 -21.24
CA GLY A 135 4.64 -13.34 -22.69
C GLY A 135 4.46 -11.94 -23.31
N PRO A 136 4.62 -11.84 -24.64
CA PRO A 136 4.48 -10.61 -25.44
C PRO A 136 3.03 -10.15 -25.63
N ALA A 137 2.04 -10.96 -25.25
CA ALA A 137 0.61 -10.66 -25.37
C ALA A 137 0.14 -9.46 -24.52
N LEU A 138 0.97 -9.00 -23.57
CA LEU A 138 0.65 -7.92 -22.65
C LEU A 138 0.84 -6.51 -23.24
N LEU A 139 1.51 -6.40 -24.40
CA LEU A 139 1.73 -5.10 -25.06
C LEU A 139 0.49 -4.53 -25.77
N GLN A 140 -0.55 -5.33 -26.03
CA GLN A 140 -1.75 -4.82 -26.69
C GLN A 140 -2.70 -4.09 -25.75
N ASN A 141 -2.75 -4.45 -24.46
CA ASN A 141 -3.81 -3.98 -23.55
C ASN A 141 -3.31 -3.23 -22.30
N ASN A 142 -2.02 -2.91 -22.16
CA ASN A 142 -1.44 -2.21 -21.00
C ASN A 142 -1.64 -2.90 -19.63
N TRP A 143 -2.22 -4.10 -19.59
CA TRP A 143 -2.47 -4.88 -18.36
C TRP A 143 -1.54 -6.09 -18.31
N LEU A 144 -0.96 -6.34 -17.14
CA LEU A 144 -0.13 -7.49 -16.80
C LEU A 144 -0.98 -8.75 -16.63
N VAL A 145 -2.07 -8.63 -15.88
CA VAL A 145 -2.97 -9.73 -15.55
C VAL A 145 -4.35 -9.19 -15.20
N THR A 146 -5.38 -10.00 -15.43
CA THR A 146 -6.74 -9.74 -14.93
C THR A 146 -7.18 -10.90 -14.06
N PHE A 147 -7.47 -10.61 -12.79
CA PHE A 147 -8.12 -11.56 -11.89
C PHE A 147 -9.62 -11.35 -11.91
N SER A 148 -10.40 -12.43 -11.88
CA SER A 148 -11.86 -12.37 -11.78
C SER A 148 -12.28 -13.09 -10.50
N ILE A 149 -12.69 -12.32 -9.50
CA ILE A 149 -13.20 -12.85 -8.24
C ILE A 149 -14.71 -13.04 -8.38
N PRO A 150 -15.23 -14.27 -8.40
CA PRO A 150 -16.65 -14.48 -8.59
C PRO A 150 -17.44 -14.03 -7.35
N LYS A 151 -18.52 -13.28 -7.56
CA LYS A 151 -19.43 -12.84 -6.48
C LYS A 151 -20.08 -14.02 -5.74
N SER A 152 -20.18 -15.18 -6.41
CA SER A 152 -20.65 -16.43 -5.79
C SER A 152 -19.76 -16.91 -4.64
N ALA A 153 -18.45 -16.65 -4.67
CA ALA A 153 -17.55 -17.02 -3.59
C ALA A 153 -17.96 -16.35 -2.27
N PHE A 154 -18.26 -15.05 -2.29
CA PHE A 154 -18.73 -14.33 -1.11
C PHE A 154 -20.10 -14.82 -0.64
N LYS A 155 -21.03 -15.09 -1.57
CA LYS A 155 -22.36 -15.63 -1.23
C LYS A 155 -22.28 -17.01 -0.59
N GLN A 156 -21.35 -17.85 -1.01
CA GLN A 156 -21.14 -19.16 -0.41
C GLN A 156 -20.64 -19.03 1.02
N ILE A 157 -19.70 -18.13 1.27
CA ILE A 157 -19.16 -17.87 2.61
C ILE A 157 -20.23 -17.29 3.54
N GLN A 158 -21.06 -16.37 3.06
CA GLN A 158 -22.19 -15.82 3.84
C GLN A 158 -23.21 -16.88 4.28
N ARG A 159 -23.30 -18.00 3.56
CA ARG A 159 -24.22 -19.10 3.90
C ARG A 159 -23.59 -20.13 4.85
N MET A 160 -22.29 -20.02 5.15
CA MET A 160 -21.66 -20.93 6.10
C MET A 160 -22.09 -20.56 7.51
N GLU A 161 -22.78 -21.48 8.18
CA GLU A 161 -23.27 -21.28 9.54
C GLU A 161 -22.13 -21.27 10.57
N ASN A 162 -21.02 -21.96 10.26
CA ASN A 162 -19.82 -22.00 11.07
C ASN A 162 -18.59 -21.69 10.21
N LEU A 163 -18.10 -20.44 10.27
CA LEU A 163 -16.85 -20.05 9.63
C LEU A 163 -15.68 -20.56 10.49
N PRO A 164 -14.70 -21.26 9.89
CA PRO A 164 -13.49 -21.65 10.62
C PRO A 164 -12.75 -20.43 11.14
N SER A 165 -12.17 -20.54 12.34
CA SER A 165 -11.53 -19.43 13.04
C SER A 165 -10.25 -18.92 12.39
N GLU A 166 -9.60 -19.72 11.55
CA GLU A 166 -8.31 -19.36 10.94
C GLU A 166 -8.45 -18.85 9.51
N TYR A 167 -8.87 -19.70 8.57
CA TYR A 167 -9.01 -19.32 7.17
C TYR A 167 -9.97 -20.20 6.35
N ILE A 168 -10.43 -19.66 5.23
CA ILE A 168 -11.21 -20.36 4.20
C ILE A 168 -10.52 -20.17 2.87
N THR A 169 -10.17 -21.26 2.19
CA THR A 169 -9.61 -21.22 0.83
C THR A 169 -10.67 -21.64 -0.19
N TYR A 170 -10.78 -20.85 -1.25
CA TYR A 170 -11.67 -21.09 -2.38
C TYR A 170 -10.84 -21.10 -3.68
N LEU A 171 -10.90 -22.19 -4.43
CA LEU A 171 -10.18 -22.34 -5.69
C LEU A 171 -11.13 -22.02 -6.86
N VAL A 172 -10.71 -21.12 -7.75
CA VAL A 172 -11.43 -20.76 -8.98
C VAL A 172 -10.62 -21.26 -10.17
N ASP A 173 -11.25 -22.10 -10.99
CA ASP A 173 -10.71 -22.62 -12.25
C ASP A 173 -9.29 -23.21 -12.16
N SER A 174 -8.93 -23.77 -10.99
CA SER A 174 -7.62 -24.38 -10.67
C SER A 174 -6.39 -23.44 -10.76
N GLN A 175 -6.58 -22.14 -10.98
CA GLN A 175 -5.49 -21.18 -11.15
C GLN A 175 -5.55 -20.01 -10.19
N LEU A 176 -6.73 -19.72 -9.64
CA LEU A 176 -6.93 -18.61 -8.71
C LEU A 176 -7.27 -19.16 -7.33
N GLU A 177 -6.44 -18.88 -6.35
CA GLU A 177 -6.70 -19.18 -4.95
C GLU A 177 -7.20 -17.92 -4.23
N ILE A 178 -8.32 -18.05 -3.54
CA ILE A 178 -8.92 -16.98 -2.76
C ILE A 178 -8.96 -17.43 -1.30
N LYS A 179 -8.15 -16.81 -0.45
CA LYS A 179 -8.05 -17.12 0.96
C LYS A 179 -8.60 -15.99 1.82
N PHE A 180 -9.62 -16.29 2.61
CA PHE A 180 -10.15 -15.38 3.64
C PHE A 180 -9.54 -15.75 4.98
N SER A 181 -9.12 -14.77 5.78
CA SER A 181 -8.62 -15.02 7.14
C SER A 181 -9.23 -14.00 8.12
N GLN A 182 -9.29 -14.38 9.40
CA GLN A 182 -9.84 -13.52 10.47
C GLN A 182 -11.29 -13.06 10.17
N LEU A 183 -12.13 -13.99 9.72
CA LEU A 183 -13.55 -13.72 9.46
C LEU A 183 -14.36 -13.77 10.76
N GLY A 184 -15.23 -12.78 10.95
CA GLY A 184 -16.17 -12.75 12.07
C GLY A 184 -17.43 -13.53 11.75
N SER A 185 -18.51 -13.27 12.49
CA SER A 185 -19.85 -13.81 12.18
C SER A 185 -20.47 -13.23 10.91
N THR A 186 -19.94 -12.13 10.40
CA THR A 186 -20.38 -11.49 9.15
C THR A 186 -19.17 -11.15 8.29
N LEU A 187 -19.38 -10.98 6.97
CA LEU A 187 -18.32 -10.53 6.06
C LEU A 187 -18.20 -8.99 6.05
N PRO A 188 -17.00 -8.43 5.86
CA PRO A 188 -16.83 -7.01 5.58
C PRO A 188 -17.62 -6.62 4.32
N LYS A 189 -18.32 -5.49 4.39
CA LYS A 189 -19.05 -4.94 3.23
C LYS A 189 -18.15 -4.30 2.20
N GLU A 190 -16.95 -3.89 2.59
CA GLU A 190 -15.99 -3.19 1.73
C GLU A 190 -14.60 -3.81 1.94
N TRP A 191 -13.95 -4.16 0.83
CA TRP A 191 -12.60 -4.70 0.82
C TRP A 191 -11.69 -3.71 0.10
N ILE A 192 -10.60 -3.35 0.75
CA ILE A 192 -9.62 -2.39 0.25
C ILE A 192 -8.38 -3.18 -0.11
N LEU A 193 -7.89 -3.07 -1.35
CA LEU A 193 -6.59 -3.59 -1.73
C LEU A 193 -5.53 -2.85 -0.92
N MET A 194 -4.66 -3.60 -0.26
CA MET A 194 -3.67 -3.12 0.69
C MET A 194 -2.27 -3.49 0.27
N GLY A 195 -2.13 -4.52 -0.56
CA GLY A 195 -0.87 -4.80 -1.19
C GLY A 195 -0.93 -5.72 -2.38
N ILE A 196 0.17 -5.69 -3.13
CA ILE A 196 0.44 -6.58 -4.25
C ILE A 196 1.82 -7.17 -3.98
N ALA A 197 1.92 -8.48 -3.94
CA ALA A 197 3.15 -9.23 -3.76
C ALA A 197 3.43 -10.05 -5.02
N LEU A 198 4.66 -9.98 -5.51
CA LEU A 198 5.15 -10.80 -6.61
C LEU A 198 6.06 -11.88 -6.05
N LYS A 199 5.78 -13.14 -6.39
CA LYS A 199 6.50 -14.30 -5.88
C LYS A 199 7.07 -15.11 -7.03
N ASP A 200 8.29 -15.59 -6.79
CA ASP A 200 8.87 -16.66 -7.59
C ASP A 200 8.30 -18.00 -7.11
N GLU A 201 8.13 -18.97 -8.01
CA GLU A 201 7.63 -20.32 -7.69
C GLU A 201 8.50 -21.00 -6.63
N LEU A 202 9.80 -20.74 -6.66
CA LEU A 202 10.79 -21.32 -5.74
C LEU A 202 11.13 -20.38 -4.56
N ASN A 203 10.48 -19.22 -4.46
CA ASN A 203 10.79 -18.15 -3.50
C ASN A 203 12.30 -17.74 -3.49
N LEU A 204 12.99 -17.88 -4.62
CA LEU A 204 14.43 -17.56 -4.70
C LEU A 204 14.66 -16.04 -4.80
N LEU A 205 13.63 -15.28 -5.20
CA LEU A 205 13.65 -13.83 -5.27
C LEU A 205 12.88 -13.22 -4.09
N PRO A 206 13.36 -12.10 -3.51
CA PRO A 206 12.62 -11.40 -2.48
C PRO A 206 11.29 -10.89 -3.05
N PRO A 207 10.18 -11.01 -2.30
CA PRO A 207 8.89 -10.57 -2.79
C PRO A 207 8.88 -9.06 -2.99
N ILE A 208 8.31 -8.59 -4.11
CA ILE A 208 8.01 -7.17 -4.29
C ILE A 208 6.65 -6.93 -3.65
N GLU A 209 6.64 -6.40 -2.43
CA GLU A 209 5.41 -6.08 -1.70
C GLU A 209 5.09 -4.60 -1.81
N VAL A 210 3.89 -4.26 -2.27
CA VAL A 210 3.38 -2.89 -2.16
C VAL A 210 2.46 -2.80 -0.95
N GLY A 211 2.55 -1.72 -0.17
CA GLY A 211 1.80 -1.59 1.08
C GLY A 211 1.27 -0.18 1.34
N PRO A 212 0.44 0.00 2.38
CA PRO A 212 -0.20 1.27 2.75
C PRO A 212 0.76 2.35 3.25
N SER A 213 2.05 2.03 3.46
CA SER A 213 3.05 3.01 3.86
C SER A 213 3.38 4.04 2.77
N SER A 214 2.98 3.78 1.52
CA SER A 214 3.12 4.73 0.42
C SER A 214 1.99 5.78 0.45
N LYS A 215 2.35 7.07 0.45
CA LYS A 215 1.39 8.19 0.34
C LYS A 215 0.49 8.07 -0.90
N ASP A 216 1.03 7.53 -1.99
CA ASP A 216 0.31 7.32 -3.25
C ASP A 216 -0.75 6.21 -3.10
N PHE A 217 -0.54 5.27 -2.20
CA PHE A 217 -1.47 4.18 -1.93
C PHE A 217 -2.69 4.67 -1.13
N LEU A 218 -2.44 5.47 -0.08
CA LEU A 218 -3.50 6.03 0.77
C LEU A 218 -4.46 6.92 0.00
N SER A 219 -3.95 7.76 -0.92
CA SER A 219 -4.79 8.65 -1.74
C SER A 219 -5.68 7.92 -2.76
N ARG A 220 -5.45 6.62 -2.99
CA ARG A 220 -6.18 5.82 -3.99
C ARG A 220 -7.00 4.69 -3.40
N GLN A 221 -7.08 4.57 -2.07
CA GLN A 221 -7.83 3.51 -1.40
C GLN A 221 -9.28 3.40 -1.88
N GLU A 222 -9.96 4.52 -2.16
CA GLU A 222 -11.33 4.50 -2.67
C GLU A 222 -11.44 3.80 -4.03
N LYS A 223 -10.47 4.02 -4.93
CA LYS A 223 -10.42 3.42 -6.28
C LYS A 223 -9.91 1.97 -6.26
N LEU A 224 -9.26 1.59 -5.17
CA LEU A 224 -8.71 0.26 -4.94
C LEU A 224 -9.57 -0.52 -3.95
N SER A 225 -10.87 -0.21 -3.88
CA SER A 225 -11.83 -0.90 -3.04
C SER A 225 -12.99 -1.47 -3.85
N PHE A 226 -13.62 -2.52 -3.34
CA PHE A 226 -14.91 -3.00 -3.86
C PHE A 226 -15.87 -3.28 -2.72
N LYS A 227 -17.17 -3.16 -3.01
CA LYS A 227 -18.25 -3.40 -2.05
C LYS A 227 -19.00 -4.67 -2.38
N ILE A 228 -19.35 -5.42 -1.34
CA ILE A 228 -20.22 -6.59 -1.42
C ILE A 228 -21.64 -6.13 -1.11
N HIS A 229 -22.55 -6.44 -2.03
CA HIS A 229 -23.98 -6.15 -1.93
C HIS A 229 -24.76 -7.40 -1.53
#